data_AF-A0A7X7CZX7-F1
#
_entry.id   AF-A0A7X7CZX7-F1
#
_cell.length_a   1.000
_cell.length_b   1.000
_cell.length_c   1.000
_cell.angle_alpha   90.00
_cell.angle_beta   90.00
_cell.angle_gamma   90.00
#
_symmetry.space_group_name_H-M   'P 1'
#
loop_
_entity.id
_entity.type
_entity.pdbx_description
1 polymer ?
#
loop_
_entity_poly.entity_id
_entity_poly.type
_entity_poly.pdbx_seq_one_letter_code
_entity_poly.pdbx_strand_id
1 'polypeptide(L)'
;MTIPLSFLAQVVSAALDLSKSATELDWTQRVIRGILLGPLVEELLFRLIYVFTRRNLAVIIGTSLVLLLVFLFRASYVKVVLFAIVILFGSILLLTFEKSKQIYYGRFRFFFFLLAGAFALMHLFNFQGITLLRLMPALFIVLPQLILGTILGYVRLTYGFFYGLLFHLMVNSPLLLP
;
A
#
# COMPACT_ATOMS: atom_id res chain seq x y z
N MET A 1 14.42 6.65 -22.46
CA MET A 1 15.07 7.35 -21.32
C MET A 1 13.97 7.76 -20.34
N THR A 2 13.41 6.78 -19.62
CA THR A 2 12.41 7.04 -18.58
C THR A 2 13.19 7.42 -17.33
N ILE A 3 13.05 8.67 -16.87
CA ILE A 3 13.50 9.05 -15.52
C ILE A 3 12.86 8.02 -14.59
N PRO A 4 13.63 7.15 -13.91
CA PRO A 4 13.03 6.13 -13.08
C PRO A 4 12.24 6.87 -12.01
N LEU A 5 11.01 6.46 -11.76
CA LEU A 5 10.09 7.10 -10.80
C LEU A 5 10.74 7.27 -9.40
N SER A 6 11.78 6.48 -9.12
CA SER A 6 12.67 6.56 -7.96
C SER A 6 13.57 7.79 -7.92
N PHE A 7 13.95 8.38 -9.06
CA PHE A 7 14.83 9.56 -9.15
C PHE A 7 14.18 10.81 -8.54
N LEU A 8 12.89 11.06 -8.84
CA LEU A 8 12.16 12.16 -8.22
C LEU A 8 12.10 12.00 -6.70
N ALA A 9 11.79 10.79 -6.23
CA ALA A 9 11.77 10.49 -4.80
C ALA A 9 13.16 10.66 -4.16
N GLN A 10 14.24 10.29 -4.85
CA GLN A 10 15.63 10.48 -4.37
C GLN A 10 16.01 11.96 -4.30
N VAL A 11 15.72 12.74 -5.34
CA VAL A 11 16.02 14.18 -5.39
C VAL A 11 15.28 14.92 -4.29
N VAL A 12 13.98 14.66 -4.11
CA VAL A 12 13.18 15.32 -3.07
C VAL A 12 13.61 14.86 -1.67
N SER A 13 13.90 13.57 -1.48
CA SER A 13 14.42 13.05 -0.20
C SER A 13 15.75 13.70 0.19
N ALA A 14 16.66 13.86 -0.78
CA ALA A 14 17.95 14.51 -0.58
C ALA A 14 17.80 16.01 -0.29
N ALA A 15 16.90 16.71 -0.98
CA ALA A 15 16.64 18.12 -0.75
C ALA A 15 16.00 18.42 0.62
N LEU A 16 15.37 17.43 1.25
CA LEU A 16 14.66 17.57 2.53
C LEU A 16 15.40 16.92 3.71
N ASP A 17 16.62 16.41 3.51
CA ASP A 17 17.37 15.61 4.48
C ASP A 17 16.54 14.46 5.09
N LEU A 18 15.72 13.81 4.26
CA LEU A 18 14.93 12.66 4.70
C LEU A 18 15.74 11.38 4.51
N SER A 19 15.90 10.61 5.58
CA SER A 19 16.49 9.29 5.52
C SER A 19 15.43 8.23 5.21
N LYS A 20 15.76 7.30 4.31
CA LYS A 20 14.94 6.11 4.07
C LYS A 20 15.19 5.09 5.18
N SER A 21 14.14 4.53 5.74
CA SER A 21 14.26 3.45 6.73
C SER A 21 14.84 2.15 6.15
N ALA A 22 14.86 1.99 4.82
CA ALA A 22 15.21 0.73 4.14
C ALA A 22 16.71 0.58 3.80
N THR A 23 17.54 1.60 4.02
CA THR A 23 18.98 1.57 3.67
C THR A 23 19.81 0.60 4.50
N GLU A 24 19.27 0.05 5.59
CA GLU A 24 19.98 -0.89 6.47
C GLU A 24 19.61 -2.37 6.26
N LEU A 25 18.78 -2.70 5.28
CA LEU A 25 18.35 -4.08 5.05
C LEU A 25 19.38 -4.85 4.21
N ASP A 26 19.79 -6.02 4.72
CA ASP A 26 20.58 -7.02 3.99
C ASP A 26 19.85 -7.52 2.74
N TRP A 27 20.59 -8.03 1.74
CA TRP A 27 20.05 -8.47 0.45
C TRP A 27 18.89 -9.47 0.61
N THR A 28 19.03 -10.44 1.52
CA THR A 28 17.99 -11.42 1.83
C THR A 28 16.70 -10.75 2.33
N GLN A 29 16.85 -9.71 3.15
CA GLN A 29 15.72 -8.97 3.70
C GLN A 29 15.05 -8.10 2.62
N ARG A 30 15.82 -7.54 1.69
CA ARG A 30 15.27 -6.79 0.54
C ARG A 30 14.41 -7.68 -0.35
N VAL A 31 14.88 -8.90 -0.66
CA VAL A 31 14.10 -9.88 -1.44
C VAL A 31 12.82 -10.27 -0.70
N ILE A 32 12.95 -10.77 0.53
CA ILE A 32 11.81 -11.35 1.25
C ILE A 32 10.79 -10.27 1.61
N ARG A 33 11.23 -9.14 2.16
CA ARG A 33 10.32 -8.10 2.68
C ARG A 33 9.93 -7.08 1.61
N GLY A 34 10.90 -6.61 0.83
CA GLY A 34 10.68 -5.53 -0.13
C GLY A 34 10.04 -5.99 -1.43
N ILE A 35 10.40 -7.19 -1.90
CA ILE A 35 9.92 -7.68 -3.21
C ILE A 35 8.79 -8.67 -3.04
N LEU A 36 8.90 -9.65 -2.15
CA LEU A 36 7.87 -10.69 -2.04
C LEU A 36 6.73 -10.28 -1.09
N LEU A 37 7.02 -10.07 0.19
CA LEU A 37 5.99 -9.85 1.21
C LEU A 37 5.32 -8.49 1.10
N GLY A 38 6.06 -7.42 0.86
CA GLY A 38 5.52 -6.06 0.74
C GLY A 38 4.43 -5.98 -0.33
N PRO A 39 4.76 -6.25 -1.61
CA PRO A 39 3.79 -6.27 -2.70
C PRO A 39 2.63 -7.24 -2.48
N LEU A 40 2.87 -8.44 -1.92
CA LEU A 40 1.79 -9.38 -1.61
C LEU A 40 0.80 -8.78 -0.61
N VAL A 41 1.29 -8.26 0.52
CA VAL A 41 0.45 -7.65 1.56
C VAL A 41 -0.28 -6.43 1.02
N GLU A 42 0.41 -5.58 0.25
CA GLU A 42 -0.18 -4.39 -0.36
C GLU A 42 -1.30 -4.75 -1.35
N GLU A 43 -1.09 -5.74 -2.22
CA GLU A 43 -2.13 -6.19 -3.15
C GLU A 43 -3.32 -6.80 -2.40
N LEU A 44 -3.08 -7.58 -1.33
CA LEU A 44 -4.15 -8.13 -0.49
C LEU A 44 -4.99 -7.04 0.17
N LEU A 45 -4.37 -6.00 0.75
CA LEU A 45 -5.07 -4.95 1.50
C LEU A 45 -5.75 -3.92 0.60
N PHE A 46 -5.09 -3.48 -0.48
CA PHE A 46 -5.56 -2.34 -1.28
C PHE A 46 -6.29 -2.75 -2.56
N ARG A 47 -6.06 -3.95 -3.09
CA ARG A 47 -6.59 -4.35 -4.41
C ARG A 47 -7.68 -5.40 -4.38
N LEU A 48 -7.75 -6.23 -3.33
CA LEU A 48 -8.81 -7.22 -3.24
C LEU A 48 -10.20 -6.58 -3.16
N ILE A 49 -10.31 -5.41 -2.55
CA ILE A 49 -11.59 -4.69 -2.40
C ILE A 49 -12.15 -4.18 -3.74
N TYR A 50 -11.31 -3.98 -4.77
CA TYR A 50 -11.76 -3.60 -6.12
C TYR A 50 -12.75 -4.59 -6.72
N VAL A 51 -12.61 -5.87 -6.36
CA VAL A 51 -13.59 -6.90 -6.69
C VAL A 51 -14.40 -7.18 -5.41
N PHE A 52 -15.50 -6.43 -5.24
CA PHE A 52 -16.26 -6.41 -3.99
C PHE A 52 -17.05 -7.71 -3.79
N THR A 53 -16.42 -8.68 -3.11
CA THR A 53 -16.96 -10.01 -2.81
C THR A 53 -16.72 -10.36 -1.35
N ARG A 54 -17.59 -11.22 -0.78
CA ARG A 54 -17.46 -11.67 0.63
C ARG A 54 -16.12 -12.35 0.89
N ARG A 55 -15.65 -13.17 -0.06
CA ARG A 55 -14.33 -13.82 0.01
C ARG A 55 -13.20 -12.81 0.10
N ASN A 56 -13.18 -11.80 -0.77
CA ASN A 56 -12.12 -10.80 -0.77
C ASN A 56 -12.12 -9.96 0.52
N LEU A 57 -13.29 -9.59 1.03
CA LEU A 57 -13.40 -8.92 2.33
C LEU A 57 -12.88 -9.80 3.48
N ALA A 58 -13.24 -11.08 3.50
CA ALA A 58 -12.72 -12.02 4.51
C ALA A 58 -11.20 -12.16 4.45
N VAL A 59 -10.59 -12.19 3.26
CA VAL A 59 -9.14 -12.23 3.09
C VAL A 59 -8.48 -10.93 3.57
N ILE A 60 -9.07 -9.76 3.29
CA ILE A 60 -8.58 -8.47 3.81
C ILE A 60 -8.60 -8.46 5.34
N ILE A 61 -9.71 -8.90 5.95
CA ILE A 61 -9.84 -8.97 7.41
C ILE A 61 -8.82 -9.94 8.00
N GLY A 62 -8.68 -11.15 7.42
CA GLY A 62 -7.72 -12.14 7.88
C GLY A 62 -6.27 -11.64 7.78
N THR A 63 -5.91 -11.02 6.66
CA THR A 63 -4.59 -10.39 6.46
C THR A 63 -4.36 -9.28 7.49
N SER A 64 -5.38 -8.45 7.74
CA SER A 64 -5.31 -7.36 8.71
C SER A 64 -5.16 -7.88 10.14
N LEU A 65 -5.82 -9.00 10.48
CA LEU A 65 -5.68 -9.65 11.79
C LEU A 65 -4.27 -10.19 12.01
N VAL A 66 -3.69 -10.87 11.01
CA VAL A 66 -2.30 -11.34 11.09
C VAL A 66 -1.35 -10.17 11.31
N LEU A 67 -1.51 -9.07 10.56
CA LEU A 67 -0.67 -7.88 10.71
C LEU A 67 -0.86 -7.21 12.07
N LEU A 68 -2.10 -7.12 12.56
CA LEU A 68 -2.40 -6.60 13.90
C LEU A 68 -1.62 -7.37 14.98
N LEU A 69 -1.67 -8.71 14.94
CA LEU A 69 -0.94 -9.54 15.89
C LEU A 69 0.57 -9.32 15.81
N VAL A 70 1.13 -9.27 14.59
CA VAL A 70 2.56 -8.97 14.38
C VAL A 70 2.94 -7.61 14.97
N PHE A 71 2.14 -6.57 14.75
CA PHE A 71 2.43 -5.23 15.26
C PHE A 71 2.19 -5.07 16.76
N LEU A 72 1.32 -5.91 17.34
CA LEU A 72 1.13 -6.00 18.79
C LEU A 72 2.41 -6.52 19.46
N PHE A 73 3.00 -7.61 18.93
CA PHE A 73 4.28 -8.13 19.43
C PHE A 73 5.45 -7.15 19.25
N ARG A 74 5.37 -6.26 18.26
CA ARG A 74 6.37 -5.19 18.02
C ARG A 74 6.10 -3.90 18.77
N ALA A 75 5.12 -3.87 19.67
CA ALA A 75 4.70 -2.68 20.42
C ALA A 75 4.42 -1.44 19.54
N SER A 76 3.95 -1.65 18.30
CA SER A 76 3.64 -0.57 17.36
C SER A 76 2.16 -0.20 17.45
N TYR A 77 1.77 0.48 18.53
CA TYR A 77 0.36 0.75 18.86
C TYR A 77 -0.39 1.51 17.77
N VAL A 78 0.26 2.43 17.06
CA VAL A 78 -0.35 3.16 15.94
C VAL A 78 -0.80 2.19 14.83
N LYS A 79 0.05 1.22 14.47
CA LYS A 79 -0.29 0.22 13.45
C LYS A 79 -1.35 -0.76 13.94
N VAL A 80 -1.31 -1.14 15.23
CA VAL A 80 -2.34 -1.97 15.86
C VAL A 80 -3.72 -1.31 15.74
N VAL A 81 -3.83 -0.03 16.11
CA VAL A 81 -5.09 0.73 16.00
C VAL A 81 -5.55 0.82 14.54
N LEU A 82 -4.63 1.09 13.61
CA LEU A 82 -4.95 1.17 12.19
C LEU A 82 -5.56 -0.15 11.66
N PHE A 83 -4.93 -1.30 11.94
CA PHE A 83 -5.47 -2.58 11.50
C PHE A 83 -6.75 -2.98 12.24
N ALA A 84 -6.92 -2.58 13.50
CA ALA A 84 -8.17 -2.78 14.24
C ALA A 84 -9.34 -2.03 13.56
N ILE A 85 -9.12 -0.80 13.12
CA ILE A 85 -10.12 -0.02 12.36
C ILE A 85 -10.46 -0.71 11.03
N VAL A 86 -9.47 -1.22 10.30
CA VAL A 86 -9.70 -1.95 9.05
C VAL A 86 -10.53 -3.22 9.29
N ILE A 87 -10.25 -3.97 10.37
CA ILE A 87 -11.01 -5.16 10.75
C ILE A 87 -12.45 -4.80 11.12
N LEU A 88 -12.64 -3.77 11.95
CA LEU A 88 -13.96 -3.31 12.36
C LEU A 88 -14.79 -2.88 11.15
N PHE A 89 -14.22 -2.03 10.29
CA PHE A 89 -14.89 -1.54 9.09
C PHE A 89 -15.17 -2.68 8.11
N GLY A 90 -14.20 -3.56 7.85
CA GLY A 90 -14.39 -4.75 7.01
C GLY A 90 -15.50 -5.68 7.53
N SER A 91 -15.60 -5.85 8.84
CA SER A 91 -16.66 -6.65 9.47
C SER A 91 -18.02 -6.01 9.28
N ILE A 92 -18.13 -4.68 9.45
CA ILE A 92 -19.37 -3.94 9.16
C ILE A 92 -19.76 -4.09 7.68
N LEU A 93 -18.80 -3.98 6.76
CA LEU A 93 -19.04 -4.19 5.32
C LEU A 93 -19.54 -5.62 5.02
N LEU A 94 -19.02 -6.64 5.71
CA LEU A 94 -19.51 -8.02 5.56
C LEU A 94 -20.93 -8.21 6.09
N LEU A 95 -21.24 -7.64 7.26
CA LEU A 95 -22.59 -7.72 7.85
C LEU A 95 -23.63 -6.97 7.00
N THR A 96 -23.22 -5.90 6.33
CA THR A 96 -24.09 -5.04 5.50
C THR A 96 -23.86 -5.23 4.00
N PHE A 97 -23.39 -6.42 3.60
CA PHE A 97 -22.78 -6.64 2.29
C PHE A 97 -23.60 -6.14 1.10
N GLU A 98 -24.91 -6.41 1.02
CA GLU A 98 -25.72 -6.01 -0.14
C GLU A 98 -25.83 -4.48 -0.27
N LYS A 99 -26.07 -3.77 0.83
CA LYS A 99 -26.14 -2.30 0.85
C LYS A 99 -24.78 -1.69 0.54
N SER A 100 -23.73 -2.20 1.19
CA SER A 100 -22.35 -1.75 0.99
C SER A 100 -21.88 -1.96 -0.45
N LYS A 101 -22.24 -3.09 -1.07
CA LYS A 101 -21.93 -3.41 -2.47
C LYS A 101 -22.58 -2.41 -3.42
N GLN A 102 -23.85 -2.07 -3.21
CA GLN A 102 -24.56 -1.07 -4.03
C GLN A 102 -23.89 0.30 -3.93
N ILE A 103 -23.59 0.77 -2.71
CA ILE A 103 -22.91 2.05 -2.49
C ILE A 103 -21.51 2.05 -3.13
N TYR A 104 -20.77 0.97 -2.95
CA TYR A 104 -19.41 0.80 -3.47
C TYR A 104 -19.36 0.94 -4.98
N TYR A 105 -20.19 0.17 -5.70
CA TYR A 105 -20.22 0.23 -7.16
C TYR A 105 -20.84 1.53 -7.68
N GLY A 106 -21.81 2.12 -6.97
CA GLY A 106 -22.36 3.43 -7.30
C GLY A 106 -21.36 4.58 -7.20
N ARG A 107 -20.29 4.41 -6.41
CA ARG A 107 -19.20 5.39 -6.23
C ARG A 107 -17.83 4.80 -6.53
N PHE A 108 -17.76 3.82 -7.43
CA PHE A 108 -16.54 3.04 -7.66
C PHE A 108 -15.32 3.92 -7.97
N ARG A 109 -15.48 4.92 -8.85
CA ARG A 109 -14.39 5.84 -9.22
C ARG A 109 -13.80 6.56 -8.01
N PHE A 110 -14.63 6.99 -7.07
CA PHE A 110 -14.17 7.62 -5.83
C PHE A 110 -13.34 6.64 -4.99
N PHE A 111 -13.87 5.44 -4.75
CA PHE A 111 -13.14 4.42 -3.98
C PHE A 111 -11.85 3.97 -4.67
N PHE A 112 -11.84 3.91 -5.99
CA PHE A 112 -10.66 3.58 -6.78
C PHE A 112 -9.49 4.54 -6.49
N PHE A 113 -9.73 5.84 -6.62
CA PHE A 113 -8.70 6.86 -6.36
C PHE A 113 -8.40 7.03 -4.87
N LEU A 114 -9.40 6.84 -3.98
CA LEU A 114 -9.17 6.84 -2.54
C LEU A 114 -8.18 5.75 -2.13
N LEU A 115 -8.33 4.53 -2.67
CA LEU A 115 -7.43 3.41 -2.38
C LEU A 115 -6.03 3.58 -3.00
N ALA A 116 -5.95 4.17 -4.20
CA ALA A 116 -4.66 4.53 -4.80
C ALA A 116 -3.93 5.63 -3.98
N GLY A 117 -4.67 6.62 -3.49
CA GLY A 117 -4.17 7.65 -2.59
C GLY A 117 -3.71 7.10 -1.24
N ALA A 118 -4.51 6.24 -0.61
CA ALA A 118 -4.15 5.59 0.65
C ALA A 118 -2.89 4.72 0.50
N PHE A 119 -2.78 3.99 -0.61
CA PHE A 119 -1.57 3.25 -0.96
C PHE A 119 -0.34 4.17 -1.05
N ALA A 120 -0.44 5.29 -1.77
CA ALA A 120 0.65 6.26 -1.89
C ALA A 120 1.05 6.86 -0.53
N LEU A 121 0.07 7.31 0.25
CA LEU A 121 0.30 7.92 1.57
C LEU A 121 0.94 6.96 2.57
N MET A 122 0.64 5.65 2.49
CA MET A 122 1.27 4.66 3.36
C MET A 122 2.80 4.62 3.19
N HIS A 123 3.31 4.97 2.00
CA HIS A 123 4.75 4.99 1.75
C HIS A 123 5.46 6.15 2.45
N LEU A 124 4.76 7.16 2.97
CA LEU A 124 5.36 8.19 3.82
C LEU A 124 5.97 7.59 5.10
N PHE A 125 5.41 6.48 5.61
CA PHE A 125 5.96 5.78 6.78
C PHE A 125 7.34 5.15 6.55
N ASN A 126 7.81 5.10 5.30
CA ASN A 126 9.16 4.63 4.98
C ASN A 126 10.25 5.70 5.15
N PHE A 127 9.85 6.95 5.40
CA PHE A 127 10.75 8.09 5.58
C PHE A 127 10.72 8.59 7.01
N GLN A 128 11.89 8.89 7.56
CA GLN A 128 12.01 9.55 8.86
C GLN A 128 12.21 11.06 8.69
N GLY A 129 11.90 11.85 9.72
CA GLY A 129 12.12 13.29 9.70
C GLY A 129 11.04 14.13 8.99
N ILE A 130 9.89 13.53 8.65
CA ILE A 130 8.73 14.27 8.15
C ILE A 130 8.11 15.06 9.31
N THR A 131 8.27 16.38 9.29
CA THR A 131 7.61 17.32 10.20
C THR A 131 6.39 17.96 9.52
N LEU A 132 5.52 18.64 10.28
CA LEU A 132 4.35 19.34 9.72
C LEU A 132 4.75 20.34 8.62
N LEU A 133 5.86 21.06 8.82
CA LEU A 133 6.40 22.02 7.85
C LEU A 133 6.90 21.33 6.57
N ARG A 134 7.34 20.08 6.67
CA ARG A 134 7.84 19.26 5.55
C ARG A 134 6.78 18.36 4.92
N LEU A 135 5.52 18.44 5.39
CA LEU A 135 4.46 17.54 4.93
C LEU A 135 4.10 17.77 3.46
N MET A 136 3.90 19.04 3.05
CA MET A 136 3.60 19.37 1.64
C MET A 136 4.67 18.87 0.66
N PRO A 137 5.98 19.15 0.86
CA PRO A 137 6.99 18.62 -0.04
C PRO A 137 7.14 17.10 0.08
N ALA A 138 6.86 16.49 1.24
CA ALA A 138 6.82 15.03 1.37
C ALA A 138 5.71 14.37 0.53
N LEU A 139 4.59 15.05 0.25
CA LEU A 139 3.56 14.52 -0.65
C LEU A 139 4.06 14.34 -2.09
N PHE A 140 5.03 15.13 -2.54
CA PHE A 140 5.64 14.96 -3.86
C PHE A 140 6.47 13.67 -3.96
N ILE A 141 7.04 13.21 -2.83
CA ILE A 141 7.81 11.97 -2.77
C ILE A 141 6.94 10.76 -3.10
N VAL A 142 5.64 10.83 -2.79
CA VAL A 142 4.69 9.72 -2.97
C VAL A 142 3.89 9.79 -4.27
N LEU A 143 4.10 10.80 -5.11
CA LEU A 143 3.49 10.87 -6.44
C LEU A 143 3.83 9.67 -7.33
N PRO A 144 5.10 9.19 -7.38
CA PRO A 144 5.44 7.92 -8.00
C PRO A 144 4.52 6.76 -7.59
N GLN A 145 4.26 6.64 -6.29
CA GLN A 145 3.46 5.58 -5.70
C GLN A 145 1.97 5.77 -6.00
N LEU A 146 1.49 7.01 -6.14
CA LEU A 146 0.12 7.29 -6.58
C LEU A 146 -0.10 6.83 -8.03
N ILE A 147 0.85 7.13 -8.92
CA ILE A 147 0.81 6.69 -10.32
C ILE A 147 0.87 5.16 -10.38
N LEU A 148 1.82 4.55 -9.68
CA LEU A 148 1.95 3.10 -9.63
C LEU A 148 0.70 2.43 -9.05
N GLY A 149 0.15 2.96 -7.96
CA GLY A 149 -1.07 2.43 -7.34
C GLY A 149 -2.29 2.50 -8.26
N THR A 150 -2.37 3.55 -9.08
CA THR A 150 -3.39 3.69 -10.13
C THR A 150 -3.22 2.64 -11.23
N ILE A 151 -1.98 2.44 -11.72
CA ILE A 151 -1.68 1.42 -12.74
C ILE A 151 -1.97 0.01 -12.20
N LEU A 152 -1.51 -0.31 -11.00
CA LEU A 152 -1.78 -1.60 -10.36
C LEU A 152 -3.27 -1.86 -10.18
N GLY A 153 -4.03 -0.83 -9.81
CA GLY A 153 -5.49 -0.93 -9.73
C GLY A 153 -6.14 -1.23 -11.07
N TYR A 154 -5.68 -0.57 -12.14
CA TYR A 154 -6.13 -0.88 -13.50
C TYR A 154 -5.78 -2.32 -13.89
N VAL A 155 -4.53 -2.74 -13.70
CA VAL A 155 -4.08 -4.11 -14.02
C VAL A 155 -4.91 -5.15 -13.26
N ARG A 156 -5.19 -4.91 -11.97
CA ARG A 156 -6.04 -5.79 -11.15
C ARG A 156 -7.44 -5.99 -11.73
N LEU A 157 -8.05 -4.90 -12.21
CA LEU A 157 -9.41 -4.90 -12.74
C LEU A 157 -9.49 -5.52 -14.14
N THR A 158 -8.46 -5.34 -14.97
CA THR A 158 -8.42 -5.83 -16.35
C THR A 158 -7.92 -7.27 -16.44
N TYR A 159 -6.86 -7.63 -15.72
CA TYR A 159 -6.16 -8.91 -15.85
C TYR A 159 -6.30 -9.82 -14.62
N GLY A 160 -6.69 -9.28 -13.47
CA GLY A 160 -6.88 -10.05 -12.25
C GLY A 160 -5.72 -9.95 -11.25
N PHE A 161 -5.85 -10.68 -10.14
CA PHE A 161 -4.97 -10.52 -8.97
C PHE A 161 -3.54 -10.97 -9.26
N PHE A 162 -3.41 -12.13 -9.92
CA PHE A 162 -2.10 -12.73 -10.16
C PHE A 162 -1.21 -11.84 -11.05
N TYR A 163 -1.77 -11.30 -12.14
CA TYR A 163 -1.04 -10.39 -13.02
C TYR A 163 -0.73 -9.05 -12.35
N GLY A 164 -1.65 -8.53 -11.52
CA GLY A 164 -1.39 -7.35 -10.69
C GLY A 164 -0.21 -7.56 -9.75
N LEU A 165 -0.21 -8.68 -9.02
CA LEU A 165 0.87 -9.05 -8.12
C LEU A 165 2.20 -9.22 -8.87
N LEU A 166 2.22 -10.02 -9.95
CA LEU A 166 3.45 -10.25 -10.72
C LEU A 166 4.03 -8.94 -11.25
N PHE A 167 3.19 -8.06 -11.79
CA PHE A 167 3.63 -6.74 -12.23
C PHE A 167 4.19 -5.92 -11.07
N HIS A 168 3.58 -5.98 -9.89
CA HIS A 168 4.07 -5.31 -8.69
C HIS A 168 5.44 -5.84 -8.23
N LEU A 169 5.66 -7.15 -8.27
CA LEU A 169 6.96 -7.77 -7.97
C LEU A 169 8.03 -7.26 -8.93
N MET A 170 7.71 -7.20 -10.24
CA MET A 170 8.63 -6.70 -11.27
C MET A 170 8.99 -5.23 -11.05
N VAL A 171 8.01 -4.39 -10.73
CA VAL A 171 8.25 -2.96 -10.45
C VAL A 171 9.10 -2.74 -9.20
N ASN A 172 9.03 -3.64 -8.21
CA ASN A 172 9.87 -3.57 -7.01
C ASN A 172 11.27 -4.21 -7.17
N SER A 173 11.54 -4.89 -8.28
CA SER A 173 12.86 -5.49 -8.54
C SER A 173 14.06 -4.52 -8.49
N PRO A 174 13.94 -3.20 -8.79
CA PRO A 174 15.05 -2.26 -8.61
C PRO A 174 15.53 -2.12 -7.16
N LEU A 175 14.78 -2.61 -6.15
CA LEU A 175 15.26 -2.69 -4.77
C LEU A 175 16.48 -3.62 -4.58
N LEU A 176 16.77 -4.49 -5.56
CA LEU A 176 17.96 -5.36 -5.56
C LEU A 176 19.23 -4.65 -6.03
N LEU A 177 19.10 -3.48 -6.66
CA LEU A 177 20.26 -2.73 -7.09
C LEU A 177 20.96 -2.12 -5.86
N PRO A 178 22.30 -2.01 -5.91
CA PRO A 178 23.10 -1.43 -4.83
C PRO A 178 22.71 0.03 -4.54
#